data_AF-A0A105TSM2-F1
#
_entry.id   AF-A0A105TSM2-F1
#
_cell.length_a   1.000
_cell.length_b   1.000
_cell.length_c   1.000
_cell.angle_alpha   90.00
_cell.angle_beta   90.00
_cell.angle_gamma   90.00
#
_symmetry.space_group_name_H-M   'P 1'
#
loop_
_entity.id
_entity.type
_entity.pdbx_description
1 polymer ?
#
loop_
_entity_poly.entity_id
_entity_poly.type
_entity_poly.pdbx_seq_one_letter_code
_entity_poly.pdbx_strand_id
1 'polypeptide(L)' 'MGKLVKKSREVKELVSDTTRTKIIEQWRFSKLNSISQIAIEFDLKETTINTIIDNYLSNKTPT' A
#
# COMPACT_ATOMS: atom_id res chain seq x y z
N MET A 1 -10.03 15.83 31.29
CA MET A 1 -10.24 14.55 30.59
C MET A 1 -10.80 14.84 29.21
N GLY A 2 -10.07 14.52 28.15
CA GLY A 2 -10.55 14.68 26.77
C GLY A 2 -9.84 13.67 25.89
N LYS A 3 -10.61 12.68 25.42
CA LYS A 3 -10.17 11.43 24.80
C LYS A 3 -9.26 11.62 23.59
N LEU A 4 -8.30 10.69 23.53
CA LEU A 4 -7.51 10.25 22.39
C LEU A 4 -8.38 10.12 21.11
N VAL A 5 -8.17 10.98 20.12
CA VAL A 5 -8.73 10.80 18.76
C VAL A 5 -7.68 11.15 17.70
N LYS A 6 -6.56 10.43 17.69
CA LYS A 6 -5.56 10.51 16.61
C LYS A 6 -4.91 9.15 16.33
N LYS A 7 -5.70 8.10 16.11
CA LYS A 7 -5.12 6.76 15.82
C LYS A 7 -5.67 6.07 14.58
N SER A 8 -6.53 6.71 13.80
CA SER A 8 -7.20 6.04 12.67
C SER A 8 -7.23 6.82 11.35
N ARG A 9 -6.61 8.01 11.26
CA ARG A 9 -6.55 8.78 10.00
C ARG A 9 -5.18 8.85 9.34
N GLU A 10 -4.09 8.55 10.03
CA GLU A 10 -2.72 8.82 9.54
C GLU A 10 -2.17 7.82 8.52
N VAL A 11 -2.82 6.67 8.29
CA VAL A 11 -2.31 5.71 7.29
C VAL A 11 -2.68 6.13 5.86
N LYS A 12 -3.65 7.03 5.67
CA LYS A 12 -4.05 7.50 4.33
C LYS A 12 -3.11 8.55 3.72
N GLU A 13 -2.27 9.21 4.51
CA GLU A 13 -1.46 10.38 4.09
C GLU A 13 0.04 10.11 3.90
N LEU A 14 0.53 8.89 4.10
CA LEU A 14 1.98 8.61 4.04
C LEU A 14 2.49 8.20 2.66
N VAL A 15 1.63 7.70 1.78
CA VAL A 15 2.03 7.22 0.44
C VAL A 15 1.16 7.91 -0.61
N SER A 16 1.78 8.73 -1.44
CA SER A 16 1.13 9.46 -2.54
C SER A 16 0.45 8.49 -3.51
N ASP A 17 -0.64 8.92 -4.15
CA ASP A 17 -1.33 8.10 -5.15
C ASP A 17 -0.41 7.72 -6.32
N THR A 18 0.51 8.60 -6.71
CA THR A 18 1.55 8.31 -7.71
C THR A 18 2.45 7.15 -7.26
N THR A 19 2.87 7.14 -6.00
CA THR A 19 3.68 6.06 -5.43
C THR A 19 2.89 4.75 -5.39
N ARG A 20 1.59 4.80 -5.02
CA ARG A 20 0.71 3.62 -5.04
C ARG A 20 0.59 3.02 -6.43
N THR A 21 0.38 3.84 -7.46
CA THR A 21 0.32 3.39 -8.85
C THR A 21 1.60 2.69 -9.27
N LYS A 22 2.77 3.29 -8.97
CA LYS A 22 4.08 2.69 -9.27
C LYS A 22 4.29 1.34 -8.57
N ILE A 23 3.90 1.24 -7.29
CA ILE A 23 3.95 -0.02 -6.53
C ILE A 23 3.09 -1.09 -7.21
N ILE A 24 1.86 -0.75 -7.61
CA ILE A 24 0.96 -1.70 -8.28
C ILE A 24 1.48 -2.10 -9.65
N GLU A 25 1.98 -1.17 -10.46
CA GLU A 25 2.56 -1.47 -11.77
C GLU A 25 3.78 -2.38 -11.62
N GLN A 26 4.70 -2.02 -10.73
CA GLN A 26 5.89 -2.82 -10.49
C GLN A 26 5.53 -4.21 -9.94
N TRP A 27 4.57 -4.32 -9.04
CA TRP A 27 4.06 -5.62 -8.60
C TRP A 27 3.51 -6.42 -9.78
N ARG A 28 2.61 -5.84 -10.59
CA ARG A 28 1.98 -6.54 -11.73
C ARG A 28 2.97 -6.99 -12.82
N PHE A 29 4.03 -6.22 -13.05
CA PHE A 29 5.01 -6.49 -14.12
C PHE A 29 6.29 -7.14 -13.62
N SER A 30 6.53 -7.21 -12.32
CA SER A 30 7.68 -7.92 -11.75
C SER A 30 7.47 -9.42 -11.93
N LYS A 31 8.41 -10.08 -12.63
CA LYS A 31 8.42 -11.54 -12.80
C LYS A 31 8.37 -12.31 -11.47
N LEU A 32 8.82 -11.71 -10.37
CA LEU A 32 8.94 -12.36 -9.07
C LEU A 32 7.82 -11.98 -8.09
N ASN A 33 6.96 -11.00 -8.39
CA ASN A 33 5.93 -10.48 -7.47
C ASN A 33 6.43 -10.27 -6.02
N SER A 34 7.73 -9.99 -5.86
CA SER A 34 8.36 -10.04 -4.54
C SER A 34 8.03 -8.79 -3.74
N ILE A 35 7.07 -8.94 -2.83
CA ILE A 35 6.58 -7.86 -1.96
C ILE A 35 7.72 -7.31 -1.10
N SER A 36 8.61 -8.18 -0.60
CA SER A 36 9.80 -7.79 0.16
C SER A 36 10.76 -6.91 -0.65
N GLN A 37 10.95 -7.24 -1.93
CA GLN A 37 11.84 -6.45 -2.78
C GLN A 37 11.23 -5.07 -3.09
N ILE A 38 9.93 -5.03 -3.39
CA ILE A 38 9.19 -3.76 -3.59
C ILE A 38 9.22 -2.93 -2.31
N ALA A 39 9.06 -3.55 -1.14
CA ALA A 39 9.16 -2.87 0.15
C ALA A 39 10.52 -2.19 0.36
N ILE A 40 11.62 -2.88 0.02
CA ILE A 40 12.99 -2.32 0.06
C ILE A 40 13.14 -1.17 -0.95
N GLU A 41 12.67 -1.34 -2.18
CA GLU A 41 12.83 -0.33 -3.24
C GLU A 41 12.07 0.97 -2.97
N PHE A 42 10.91 0.90 -2.31
CA PHE A 42 10.11 2.06 -1.94
C PHE A 42 10.38 2.56 -0.51
N ASP A 43 11.29 1.94 0.24
CA ASP A 43 11.53 2.20 1.66
C ASP A 43 10.24 2.17 2.50
N LEU A 44 9.39 1.17 2.22
CA LEU A 44 8.11 0.97 2.88
C LEU A 44 8.09 -0.36 3.62
N LYS A 45 7.22 -0.46 4.63
CA LYS A 45 6.95 -1.75 5.28
C LYS A 45 6.20 -2.65 4.32
N GLU A 46 6.54 -3.94 4.32
CA GLU A 46 5.83 -4.96 3.55
C GLU A 46 4.32 -4.97 3.84
N THR A 47 3.92 -4.70 5.07
CA THR A 47 2.50 -4.59 5.45
C THR A 47 1.79 -3.45 4.73
N THR A 48 2.49 -2.34 4.48
CA THR A 48 1.98 -1.22 3.67
C THR A 48 1.82 -1.63 2.21
N ILE A 49 2.81 -2.32 1.64
CA ILE A 49 2.74 -2.81 0.25
C ILE A 49 1.59 -3.81 0.08
N ASN A 50 1.47 -4.79 0.99
CA ASN A 50 0.34 -5.73 1.03
C ASN A 50 -0.99 -5.00 1.09
N THR A 51 -1.13 -4.02 2.00
CA THR A 51 -2.36 -3.21 2.10
C THR A 51 -2.69 -2.48 0.80
N ILE A 52 -1.68 -1.94 0.10
CA ILE A 52 -1.89 -1.26 -1.19
C ILE A 52 -2.37 -2.25 -2.27
N ILE A 53 -1.75 -3.42 -2.36
CA ILE A 53 -2.12 -4.48 -3.30
C ILE A 53 -3.51 -5.02 -3.00
N ASP A 54 -3.81 -5.34 -1.73
CA ASP A 54 -5.10 -5.84 -1.29
C ASP A 54 -6.22 -4.84 -1.58
N ASN A 55 -6.00 -3.56 -1.33
CA ASN A 55 -6.97 -2.52 -1.70
C ASN A 55 -7.18 -2.44 -3.21
N TYR A 56 -6.12 -2.57 -4.02
CA TYR A 56 -6.24 -2.59 -5.48
C TYR A 56 -7.03 -3.80 -5.99
N LEU A 57 -6.80 -4.98 -5.42
CA LEU A 57 -7.51 -6.21 -5.77
C LEU A 57 -8.97 -6.19 -5.31
N SER A 58 -9.23 -5.68 -4.11
CA SER A 58 -10.58 -5.52 -3.54
C SER A 58 -11.43 -4.51 -4.31
N ASN A 59 -10.80 -3.48 -4.90
CA ASN A 59 -11.51 -2.52 -5.76
C ASN A 59 -11.82 -3.10 -7.16
N LYS A 60 -11.32 -4.30 -7.48
CA LYS A 60 -11.56 -4.99 -8.75
C LYS A 60 -12.61 -6.09 -8.68
N THR A 61 -13.14 -6.41 -7.51
CA THR A 61 -14.32 -7.29 -7.41
C THR A 61 -15.58 -6.47 -7.68
N PRO A 62 -16.23 -6.59 -8.85
CA PRO A 62 -17.60 -6.13 -8.99
C PRO A 62 -18.45 -6.95 -8.02
N THR A 63 -19.26 -6.26 -7.23
CA THR A 63 -20.41 -6.88 -6.56
C THR A 63 -21.48 -7.19 -7.59
#